data_AF-A0A2N6CGI7-F1
#
_entry.id   AF-A0A2N6CGI7-F1
#
_cell.length_a   1.000
_cell.length_b   1.000
_cell.length_c   1.000
_cell.angle_alpha   90.00
_cell.angle_beta   90.00
_cell.angle_gamma   90.00
#
_symmetry.space_group_name_H-M   'P 1'
#
loop_
_entity.id
_entity.type
_entity.pdbx_description
1 polymer ?
#
loop_
_entity_poly.entity_id
_entity_poly.type
_entity_poly.pdbx_seq_one_letter_code
_entity_poly.pdbx_strand_id
1 'polypeptide(L)'
;MTAANEIRIKSVYAGVAIGVVVAFFAAAVPTAMDWYSNPGGIFRTRSASNWPIVFQTWFSWFWPVAVVSIPIAIIAHAYLRNRNVENGM
;
A
#
# COMPACT_ATOMS: atom_id res chain seq x y z
N MET A 1 22.93 2.43 20.36
CA MET A 1 22.48 2.85 19.01
C MET A 1 22.87 4.31 18.82
N THR A 2 23.36 4.70 17.65
CA THR A 2 23.64 6.12 17.34
C THR A 2 22.34 6.84 16.95
N ALA A 3 22.28 8.16 17.15
CA ALA A 3 21.11 8.96 16.76
C ALA A 3 20.76 8.81 15.26
N ALA A 4 21.78 8.64 14.41
CA ALA A 4 21.61 8.38 12.98
C ALA A 4 20.89 7.04 12.69
N ASN A 5 21.15 5.99 13.48
CA ASN A 5 20.47 4.70 13.32
C ASN A 5 18.99 4.80 13.72
N GLU A 6 18.68 5.52 14.78
CA GLU A 6 17.30 5.70 15.24
C GLU A 6 16.45 6.44 14.18
N ILE A 7 17.02 7.46 13.55
CA ILE A 7 16.36 8.24 12.49
C ILE A 7 16.06 7.36 11.26
N ARG A 8 17.03 6.55 10.82
CA ARG A 8 16.83 5.64 9.68
C ARG A 8 15.71 4.64 9.95
N ILE A 9 15.71 4.04 11.14
CA ILE A 9 14.70 3.06 11.55
C ILE A 9 13.30 3.67 11.56
N LYS A 10 13.13 4.87 12.12
CA LYS A 10 11.83 5.58 12.10
C LYS A 10 11.34 5.84 10.68
N SER A 11 12.22 6.24 9.76
CA SER A 11 11.85 6.46 8.36
C SER A 11 11.47 5.17 7.63
N VAL A 12 12.12 4.05 7.94
CA VAL A 12 11.73 2.75 7.40
C VAL A 12 10.33 2.36 7.88
N TYR A 13 10.06 2.42 9.20
CA TYR A 13 8.74 2.08 9.72
C TYR A 13 7.63 2.97 9.16
N ALA A 14 7.86 4.29 9.12
CA ALA A 14 6.90 5.23 8.55
C ALA A 14 6.65 4.96 7.06
N GLY A 15 7.72 4.76 6.28
CA GLY A 15 7.61 4.45 4.85
C GLY A 15 6.91 3.13 4.57
N VAL A 16 7.18 2.07 5.35
CA VAL A 16 6.48 0.79 5.25
C VAL A 16 4.99 0.98 5.56
N ALA A 17 4.64 1.66 6.65
CA ALA A 17 3.24 1.89 7.01
C ALA A 17 2.49 2.67 5.91
N ILE A 18 3.08 3.77 5.42
CA ILE A 18 2.51 4.57 4.33
C ILE A 18 2.36 3.74 3.05
N GLY A 19 3.41 3.02 2.64
CA GLY A 19 3.38 2.19 1.44
C GLY A 19 2.33 1.08 1.50
N VAL A 20 2.20 0.39 2.64
CA VAL A 20 1.17 -0.63 2.85
C VAL A 20 -0.24 -0.04 2.76
N VAL A 21 -0.47 1.14 3.35
CA VAL A 21 -1.76 1.83 3.28
C VAL A 21 -2.10 2.22 1.83
N VAL A 22 -1.12 2.77 1.10
CA VAL A 22 -1.28 3.10 -0.32
C VAL A 22 -1.60 1.85 -1.15
N ALA A 23 -0.84 0.78 -0.96
CA ALA A 23 -1.06 -0.49 -1.66
C ALA A 23 -2.43 -1.10 -1.36
N PHE A 24 -2.87 -1.04 -0.10
CA PHE A 24 -4.19 -1.53 0.32
C PHE A 24 -5.32 -0.84 -0.45
N PHE A 25 -5.33 0.50 -0.46
CA PHE A 25 -6.38 1.27 -1.13
C PHE A 25 -6.27 1.19 -2.65
N ALA A 26 -5.06 1.23 -3.21
CA ALA A 26 -4.84 1.10 -4.63
C ALA A 26 -5.32 -0.26 -5.17
N ALA A 27 -5.13 -1.35 -4.41
CA ALA A 27 -5.62 -2.68 -4.77
C ALA A 27 -7.14 -2.83 -4.62
N ALA A 28 -7.76 -2.07 -3.71
CA ALA A 28 -9.21 -2.10 -3.51
C ALA A 28 -9.96 -1.53 -4.72
N VAL A 29 -9.42 -0.54 -5.41
CA VAL A 29 -10.06 0.10 -6.58
C VAL A 29 -10.35 -0.89 -7.72
N PRO A 30 -9.37 -1.56 -8.34
CA PRO A 30 -9.64 -2.52 -9.43
C PRO A 30 -10.46 -3.71 -8.92
N THR A 31 -10.24 -4.17 -7.69
CA THR A 31 -11.04 -5.26 -7.10
C THR A 31 -12.52 -4.89 -6.99
N ALA A 32 -12.83 -3.66 -6.54
CA ALA A 32 -14.20 -3.18 -6.45
C ALA A 32 -14.84 -3.00 -7.83
N MET A 33 -14.07 -2.53 -8.82
CA MET A 33 -14.51 -2.42 -10.20
C MET A 33 -14.85 -3.79 -10.81
N ASP A 34 -14.01 -4.80 -10.59
CA ASP A 34 -14.23 -6.16 -11.06
C ASP A 34 -15.40 -6.82 -10.34
N TRP A 35 -15.53 -6.62 -9.02
CA TRP A 35 -16.67 -7.14 -8.26
C TRP A 35 -18.00 -6.49 -8.69
N TYR A 36 -17.99 -5.18 -8.98
CA TYR A 36 -19.16 -4.46 -9.46
C TYR A 36 -19.57 -4.92 -10.86
N SER A 37 -18.62 -4.92 -11.80
CA SER A 37 -18.83 -5.29 -13.21
C SER A 37 -19.12 -6.79 -13.37
N ASN A 38 -18.63 -7.61 -12.45
CA ASN A 38 -18.83 -9.05 -12.36
C ASN A 38 -18.58 -9.78 -13.69
N PRO A 39 -17.38 -9.62 -14.30
CA PRO A 39 -17.06 -10.25 -15.57
C PRO A 39 -17.19 -11.77 -15.46
N GLY A 40 -17.92 -12.38 -16.39
CA GLY A 40 -18.18 -13.82 -16.38
C GLY A 40 -18.99 -14.33 -15.17
N GLY A 41 -19.54 -13.44 -14.34
CA GLY A 41 -20.37 -13.82 -13.19
C GLY A 41 -19.61 -14.42 -12.00
N ILE A 42 -18.28 -14.34 -11.96
CA ILE A 42 -17.45 -15.08 -10.99
C ILE A 42 -17.38 -14.43 -9.60
N PHE A 43 -17.52 -13.10 -9.51
CA PHE A 43 -17.34 -12.35 -8.27
C PHE A 43 -18.57 -12.40 -7.37
N ARG A 44 -19.77 -12.44 -7.97
CA ARG A 44 -21.03 -12.50 -7.23
C ARG A 44 -22.15 -13.12 -8.06
N THR A 45 -23.03 -13.85 -7.39
CA THR A 45 -24.31 -14.32 -7.93
C THR A 45 -25.43 -13.39 -7.50
N ARG A 46 -26.68 -13.75 -7.80
CA ARG A 46 -27.87 -12.98 -7.37
C ARG A 46 -28.03 -12.91 -5.85
N SER A 47 -27.45 -13.86 -5.10
CA SER A 47 -27.65 -14.02 -3.66
C SER A 47 -26.39 -13.95 -2.80
N ALA A 48 -25.19 -14.06 -3.39
CA ALA A 48 -23.94 -14.11 -2.62
C ALA A 48 -22.73 -13.60 -3.39
N SER A 49 -21.71 -13.14 -2.67
CA SER A 49 -20.39 -12.82 -3.21
C SER A 49 -19.42 -13.98 -3.03
N ASN A 50 -18.55 -14.20 -4.01
CA ASN A 50 -17.44 -15.14 -3.95
C ASN A 50 -16.20 -14.45 -3.34
N TRP A 51 -16.18 -14.35 -2.01
CA TRP A 51 -15.08 -13.70 -1.27
C TRP A 51 -13.68 -14.28 -1.53
N PRO A 52 -13.51 -15.61 -1.75
CA PRO A 52 -12.23 -16.15 -2.19
C PRO A 52 -11.67 -15.47 -3.45
N ILE A 53 -12.50 -15.27 -4.48
CA ILE A 53 -12.08 -14.60 -5.72
C ILE A 53 -11.79 -13.12 -5.44
N VAL A 54 -12.67 -12.43 -4.70
CA VAL A 54 -12.46 -11.01 -4.33
C VAL A 54 -11.12 -10.82 -3.61
N PHE A 55 -10.82 -11.69 -2.64
CA PHE A 55 -9.56 -11.63 -1.90
C PHE A 55 -8.35 -11.95 -2.79
N GLN A 56 -8.44 -12.97 -3.65
CA GLN A 56 -7.37 -13.28 -4.59
C GLN A 56 -7.08 -12.10 -5.53
N THR A 57 -8.11 -11.48 -6.10
CA THR A 57 -7.96 -10.30 -6.96
C THR A 57 -7.34 -9.13 -6.20
N TRP A 58 -7.82 -8.84 -4.99
CA TRP A 58 -7.22 -7.80 -4.14
C TRP A 58 -5.74 -8.08 -3.85
N PHE A 59 -5.42 -9.32 -3.47
CA PHE A 59 -4.06 -9.71 -3.12
C PHE A 59 -3.12 -9.66 -4.33
N SER A 60 -3.61 -10.03 -5.51
CA SER A 60 -2.88 -9.91 -6.78
C SER A 60 -2.54 -8.47 -7.13
N TRP A 61 -3.42 -7.51 -6.84
CA TRP A 61 -3.13 -6.08 -7.02
C TRP A 61 -2.29 -5.49 -5.89
N PHE A 62 -2.44 -5.98 -4.66
CA PHE A 62 -1.71 -5.49 -3.49
C PHE A 62 -0.20 -5.64 -3.66
N TRP A 63 0.28 -6.83 -4.04
CA TRP A 63 1.72 -7.11 -4.08
C TRP A 63 2.53 -6.20 -5.03
N PRO A 64 2.15 -6.06 -6.31
CA PRO A 64 2.86 -5.15 -7.22
C PRO A 64 2.88 -3.71 -6.71
N VAL A 65 1.77 -3.22 -6.14
CA VAL A 65 1.71 -1.87 -5.60
C VAL A 65 2.55 -1.75 -4.34
N ALA A 66 2.55 -2.74 -3.44
CA ALA A 66 3.35 -2.73 -2.22
C ALA A 66 4.86 -2.73 -2.53
N VAL A 67 5.30 -3.55 -3.49
CA VAL A 67 6.70 -3.62 -3.94
C VAL A 67 7.22 -2.26 -4.42
N VAL A 68 6.36 -1.43 -5.02
CA VAL A 68 6.74 -0.11 -5.55
C VAL A 68 6.52 1.01 -4.53
N SER A 69 5.36 1.04 -3.86
CA SER A 69 4.97 2.12 -2.96
C SER A 69 5.79 2.16 -1.67
N ILE A 70 6.17 1.01 -1.11
CA ILE A 70 6.99 0.93 0.12
C ILE A 70 8.35 1.60 -0.07
N PRO A 71 9.20 1.23 -1.05
CA PRO A 71 10.50 1.88 -1.21
C PRO A 71 10.37 3.37 -1.53
N ILE A 72 9.38 3.77 -2.34
CA ILE A 72 9.12 5.18 -2.64
C ILE A 72 8.77 5.94 -1.36
N ALA A 73 7.88 5.40 -0.52
CA ALA A 73 7.47 6.04 0.72
C ALA A 73 8.63 6.15 1.74
N ILE A 74 9.49 5.13 1.83
CA ILE A 74 10.70 5.16 2.66
C ILE A 74 11.63 6.29 2.20
N ILE A 75 11.92 6.36 0.90
CA ILE A 75 12.82 7.37 0.32
C ILE A 75 12.23 8.77 0.51
N ALA A 76 10.95 8.95 0.20
CA ALA A 76 10.26 10.23 0.34
C ALA A 76 10.23 10.71 1.80
N HIS A 77 9.88 9.84 2.74
CA HIS A 77 9.87 10.18 4.16
C HIS A 77 11.27 10.53 4.67
N ALA A 78 12.29 9.75 4.31
CA ALA A 78 13.67 10.05 4.69
C ALA A 78 14.15 11.39 4.13
N TYR A 79 13.83 11.68 2.87
CA TYR A 79 14.17 12.93 2.20
C TYR A 79 13.50 14.15 2.84
N LEU A 80 12.18 14.08 3.07
CA LEU A 80 11.42 15.15 3.72
C LEU A 80 11.91 15.41 5.14
N ARG A 81 12.24 14.36 5.88
CA ARG A 81 12.76 14.49 7.25
C ARG A 81 14.13 15.17 7.28
N ASN A 82 15.02 14.82 6.36
CA ASN A 82 16.35 15.46 6.27
C ASN A 82 16.22 16.95 5.93
N ARG A 83 15.32 17.29 5.01
CA ARG A 83 15.00 18.69 4.67
C ARG A 83 14.50 19.49 5.87
N ASN A 84 13.61 18.92 6.70
CA ASN A 84 13.09 19.63 7.87
C ASN A 84 14.20 19.93 8.89
N VAL A 85 15.10 18.97 9.10
CA VAL A 85 16.27 19.15 9.98
C VAL A 85 17.22 20.24 9.46
N GLU A 86 17.52 20.26 8.16
CA GLU A 86 18.37 21.30 7.55
C GLU A 86 17.75 22.71 7.67
N ASN A 87 16.42 22.80 7.61
CA ASN A 87 15.69 24.05 7.71
C ASN A 87 15.43 24.52 9.15
N GLY A 88 15.90 23.79 10.17
CA GLY A 88 15.75 24.16 11.58
C GLY A 88 14.30 24.14 12.08
N MET A 89 13.41 23.41 11.40
CA MET A 89 12.02 23.16 11.80
C MET A 89 11.89 21.85 12.57
#